data_AF-A0AAE3T3L9-F1
#
_entry.id   AF-A0AAE3T3L9-F1
#
_cell.length_a   1.000
_cell.length_b   1.000
_cell.length_c   1.000
_cell.angle_alpha   90.00
_cell.angle_beta   90.00
_cell.angle_gamma   90.00
#
_symmetry.space_group_name_H-M   'P 1'
#
loop_
_entity.id
_entity.type
_entity.pdbx_description
1 polymer ?
#
loop_
_entity_poly.entity_id
_entity_poly.type
_entity_poly.pdbx_seq_one_letter_code
_entity_poly.pdbx_strand_id
1 'polypeptide(L)'
;MPRTHHSAIKAAVAARYGLLLSDPLNPLAEEVGKAVAAEVGGLIRIGGGKGSKRTAARKQTHADEAELVAHITMVVATALGRSLGEPTAAGKALRMALIAKLASAEIGSEVVAEPIKASAAQGDTLMTTAEAATKLEVSRPYVSMLCDAGKLGEVVVTEGGHRRIRASAVEAYLAARVKQSEGAPSPREAGVDAGLYDHPEGHFQNKIRGAEAVKPVKASAARTARKPRS
;
A
#
# COMPACT_ATOMS: atom_id res chain seq x y z
N MET A 1 -9.52 -19.44 -35.34
CA MET A 1 -10.29 -18.58 -34.42
C MET A 1 -9.34 -17.63 -33.71
N PRO A 2 -9.26 -16.33 -34.06
CA PRO A 2 -8.37 -15.40 -33.39
C PRO A 2 -8.94 -15.01 -32.01
N ARG A 3 -8.10 -15.04 -30.98
CA ARG A 3 -8.45 -14.76 -29.59
C ARG A 3 -8.68 -13.26 -29.37
N THR A 4 -9.94 -12.85 -29.28
CA THR A 4 -10.39 -11.47 -29.05
C THR A 4 -10.27 -10.98 -27.60
N HIS A 5 -9.77 -11.79 -26.68
CA HIS A 5 -9.76 -11.47 -25.25
C HIS A 5 -8.74 -10.38 -24.84
N HIS A 6 -7.70 -10.14 -25.64
CA HIS A 6 -6.62 -9.24 -25.22
C HIS A 6 -6.99 -7.74 -25.28
N SER A 7 -7.89 -7.33 -26.18
CA SER A 7 -8.31 -5.93 -26.32
C SER A 7 -9.31 -5.52 -25.24
N ALA A 8 -10.27 -6.39 -24.90
CA ALA A 8 -11.25 -6.14 -23.85
C ALA A 8 -10.61 -6.00 -22.46
N ILE A 9 -9.57 -6.80 -22.18
CA ILE A 9 -8.81 -6.70 -20.93
C ILE A 9 -8.04 -5.38 -20.85
N LYS A 10 -7.40 -4.94 -21.95
CA LYS A 10 -6.73 -3.62 -21.99
C LYS A 10 -7.68 -2.46 -21.75
N ALA A 11 -8.89 -2.50 -22.33
CA ALA A 11 -9.89 -1.46 -22.14
C ALA A 11 -10.40 -1.39 -20.68
N ALA A 12 -10.64 -2.55 -20.05
CA ALA A 12 -11.08 -2.62 -18.66
C ALA A 12 -10.00 -2.18 -17.66
N VAL A 13 -8.73 -2.50 -17.94
CA VAL A 13 -7.57 -2.05 -17.15
C VAL A 13 -7.38 -0.54 -17.33
N ALA A 14 -7.44 -0.01 -18.55
CA ALA A 14 -7.37 1.43 -18.80
C ALA A 14 -8.50 2.21 -18.10
N ALA A 15 -9.72 1.67 -18.03
CA ALA A 15 -10.82 2.30 -17.29
C ALA A 15 -10.63 2.27 -15.77
N ARG A 16 -10.07 1.18 -15.22
CA ARG A 16 -9.85 1.02 -13.77
C ARG A 16 -8.65 1.80 -13.24
N TYR A 17 -7.56 1.87 -14.00
CA TYR A 17 -6.35 2.59 -13.60
C TYR A 17 -6.29 4.02 -14.18
N GLY A 18 -6.99 4.31 -15.27
CA GLY A 18 -7.04 5.68 -15.84
C GLY A 18 -7.64 6.69 -14.87
N LEU A 19 -8.66 6.30 -14.11
CA LEU A 19 -9.24 7.10 -13.02
C LEU A 19 -8.30 7.29 -11.82
N LEU A 20 -7.34 6.40 -11.61
CA LEU A 20 -6.33 6.51 -10.55
C LEU A 20 -5.15 7.41 -10.98
N LEU A 21 -4.94 7.62 -12.28
CA LEU A 21 -3.88 8.48 -12.82
C LEU A 21 -4.36 9.88 -13.23
N SER A 22 -5.67 10.11 -13.33
CA SER A 22 -6.22 11.43 -13.67
C SER A 22 -6.49 12.24 -12.41
N ASP A 23 -5.95 13.45 -12.33
CA ASP A 23 -6.24 14.35 -11.22
C ASP A 23 -7.75 14.67 -11.23
N PRO A 24 -8.50 14.41 -10.15
CA PRO A 24 -9.94 14.68 -10.12
C PRO A 24 -10.27 16.18 -10.30
N LEU A 25 -9.30 17.09 -10.16
CA LEU A 25 -9.44 18.51 -10.43
C LEU A 25 -9.10 18.92 -11.87
N ASN A 26 -8.67 18.00 -12.73
CA ASN A 26 -8.40 18.27 -14.14
C ASN A 26 -9.59 18.92 -14.91
N PRO A 27 -10.85 18.47 -14.77
CA PRO A 27 -11.97 19.14 -15.43
C PRO A 27 -12.17 20.59 -14.97
N LEU A 28 -11.89 20.90 -13.71
CA LEU A 28 -11.93 22.27 -13.18
C LEU A 28 -10.82 23.12 -13.81
N ALA A 29 -9.61 22.56 -13.93
CA ALA A 29 -8.49 23.25 -14.59
C ALA A 29 -8.76 23.53 -16.07
N GLU A 30 -9.40 22.61 -16.79
CA GLU A 30 -9.81 22.81 -18.19
C GLU A 30 -10.86 23.91 -18.33
N GLU A 31 -11.84 23.98 -17.43
CA GLU A 31 -12.90 25.00 -17.46
C GLU A 31 -12.33 26.40 -17.21
N VAL A 32 -11.48 26.53 -16.20
CA VAL A 32 -10.76 27.79 -15.93
C VAL A 32 -9.87 28.16 -17.11
N GLY A 33 -9.12 27.20 -17.67
CA GLY A 33 -8.26 27.43 -18.84
C GLY A 33 -9.04 27.91 -20.06
N LYS A 34 -10.22 27.35 -20.33
CA LYS A 34 -11.11 27.80 -21.42
C LYS A 34 -11.62 29.22 -21.18
N ALA A 35 -12.02 29.55 -19.95
CA ALA A 35 -12.48 30.89 -19.59
C ALA A 35 -11.37 31.94 -19.79
N VAL A 36 -10.15 31.65 -19.33
CA VAL A 36 -8.99 32.53 -19.53
C VAL A 36 -8.61 32.65 -21.00
N ALA A 37 -8.61 31.54 -21.76
CA ALA A 37 -8.29 31.56 -23.18
C ALA A 37 -9.30 32.36 -24.01
N ALA A 38 -10.60 32.31 -23.66
CA ALA A 38 -11.62 33.11 -24.30
C ALA A 38 -11.37 34.62 -24.10
N GLU A 39 -10.96 35.01 -22.90
CA GLU A 39 -10.68 36.41 -22.55
C GLU A 39 -9.42 36.92 -23.25
N VAL A 40 -8.32 36.16 -23.18
CA VAL A 40 -7.05 36.48 -23.85
C VAL A 40 -7.24 36.52 -25.37
N GLY A 41 -8.03 35.61 -25.94
CA GLY A 41 -8.40 35.62 -27.36
C GLY A 41 -9.27 36.81 -27.77
N GLY A 42 -10.02 37.40 -26.84
CA GLY A 42 -10.72 38.68 -27.04
C GLY A 42 -9.76 39.85 -27.17
N LEU A 43 -8.81 39.96 -26.25
CA LEU A 43 -7.76 41.00 -26.23
C LEU A 43 -6.87 40.97 -27.48
N ILE A 44 -6.44 39.78 -27.92
CA ILE A 44 -5.60 39.62 -29.12
C ILE A 44 -6.35 40.09 -30.39
N ARG A 45 -7.66 39.81 -30.48
CA ARG A 45 -8.49 40.24 -31.61
C ARG A 45 -8.69 41.76 -31.65
N ILE A 46 -8.73 42.42 -30.49
CA ILE A 46 -8.84 43.88 -30.39
C ILE A 46 -7.50 44.56 -30.73
N GLY A 47 -6.38 43.99 -30.26
CA GLY A 47 -5.03 44.53 -30.51
C GLY A 47 -4.47 44.33 -31.93
N GLY A 48 -5.04 43.40 -32.72
CA GLY A 48 -4.68 43.17 -34.13
C GLY A 48 -5.23 44.21 -35.11
N GLY A 49 -6.09 45.12 -34.65
CA GLY A 49 -6.70 46.17 -35.46
C GLY A 49 -5.85 47.44 -35.54
N LYS A 50 -5.00 47.51 -36.58
CA LYS A 50 -4.32 48.72 -37.12
C LYS A 50 -3.35 49.47 -36.19
N GLY A 51 -2.12 49.58 -36.67
CA GLY A 51 -1.03 50.33 -36.05
C GLY A 51 -1.38 51.78 -35.73
N SER A 52 -1.05 52.20 -34.51
CA SER A 52 -0.88 53.60 -34.17
C SER A 52 0.24 53.75 -33.15
N LYS A 53 0.97 54.86 -33.32
CA LYS A 53 2.32 55.19 -32.82
C LYS A 53 2.53 54.93 -31.32
N ARG A 54 3.57 54.16 -30.99
CA ARG A 54 4.09 53.95 -29.62
C ARG A 54 5.11 55.04 -29.26
N THR A 55 4.70 56.10 -28.57
CA THR A 55 5.65 57.06 -27.95
C THR A 55 5.31 57.48 -26.51
N ALA A 56 4.43 56.77 -25.80
CA ALA A 56 4.15 56.99 -24.36
C ALA A 56 4.31 55.71 -23.50
N ALA A 57 5.09 54.74 -24.01
CA ALA A 57 4.86 53.30 -23.78
C ALA A 57 5.53 52.67 -22.54
N ARG A 58 5.88 53.41 -21.47
CA ARG A 58 6.52 52.78 -20.29
C ARG A 58 5.84 53.02 -18.93
N LYS A 59 4.96 54.01 -18.83
CA LYS A 59 4.12 54.22 -17.64
C LYS A 59 2.73 53.59 -17.77
N GLN A 60 2.20 53.51 -19.01
CA GLN A 60 0.92 52.86 -19.32
C GLN A 60 0.99 51.33 -19.23
N THR A 61 2.14 50.73 -19.56
CA THR A 61 2.28 49.26 -19.60
C THR A 61 2.04 48.57 -18.25
N HIS A 62 2.45 49.19 -17.14
CA HIS A 62 2.22 48.61 -15.80
C HIS A 62 0.78 48.82 -15.28
N ALA A 63 0.11 49.90 -15.70
CA ALA A 63 -1.30 50.12 -15.38
C ALA A 63 -2.18 49.13 -16.16
N ASP A 64 -1.88 48.94 -17.45
CA ASP A 64 -2.57 47.96 -18.32
C ASP A 64 -2.32 46.51 -17.84
N GLU A 65 -1.13 46.20 -17.32
CA GLU A 65 -0.81 44.88 -16.76
C GLU A 65 -1.58 44.62 -15.46
N ALA A 66 -1.64 45.60 -14.55
CA ALA A 66 -2.39 45.47 -13.31
C ALA A 66 -3.90 45.31 -13.56
N GLU A 67 -4.44 46.05 -14.53
CA GLU A 67 -5.85 45.95 -14.95
C GLU A 67 -6.14 44.59 -15.60
N LEU A 68 -5.23 44.10 -16.43
CA LEU A 68 -5.33 42.76 -17.04
C LEU A 68 -5.29 41.65 -15.99
N VAL A 69 -4.39 41.73 -15.01
CA VAL A 69 -4.31 40.77 -13.90
C VAL A 69 -5.60 40.79 -13.09
N ALA A 70 -6.16 41.96 -12.79
CA ALA A 70 -7.43 42.09 -12.10
C ALA A 70 -8.58 41.46 -12.90
N HIS A 71 -8.62 41.68 -14.22
CA HIS A 71 -9.64 41.10 -15.09
C HIS A 71 -9.53 39.57 -15.17
N ILE A 72 -8.33 39.02 -15.36
CA ILE A 72 -8.11 37.57 -15.37
C ILE A 72 -8.47 36.96 -14.02
N THR A 73 -8.11 37.61 -12.91
CA THR A 73 -8.43 37.14 -11.56
C THR A 73 -9.94 37.07 -11.34
N MET A 74 -10.70 38.07 -11.82
CA MET A 74 -12.16 38.07 -11.80
C MET A 74 -12.74 36.93 -12.67
N VAL A 75 -12.19 36.69 -13.86
CA VAL A 75 -12.63 35.57 -14.74
C VAL A 75 -12.37 34.22 -14.08
N VAL A 76 -11.20 34.03 -13.46
CA VAL A 76 -10.87 32.80 -12.72
C VAL A 76 -11.81 32.62 -11.53
N ALA A 77 -12.03 33.66 -10.73
CA ALA A 77 -12.92 33.59 -9.56
C ALA A 77 -14.37 33.24 -9.95
N THR A 78 -14.87 33.81 -11.05
CA THR A 78 -16.22 33.52 -11.55
C THR A 78 -16.33 32.10 -12.12
N ALA A 79 -15.32 31.61 -12.84
CA ALA A 79 -15.28 30.23 -13.33
C ALA A 79 -15.23 29.22 -12.17
N LEU A 80 -14.37 29.44 -11.17
CA LEU A 80 -14.30 28.63 -9.96
C LEU A 80 -15.64 28.64 -9.21
N GLY A 81 -16.26 29.81 -9.03
CA GLY A 81 -17.54 29.95 -8.33
C GLY A 81 -18.68 29.22 -9.03
N ARG A 82 -18.72 29.20 -10.36
CA ARG A 82 -19.71 28.43 -11.13
C ARG A 82 -19.48 26.93 -10.96
N SER A 83 -18.27 26.47 -11.27
CA SER A 83 -17.92 25.03 -11.27
C SER A 83 -18.03 24.39 -9.88
N LEU A 84 -17.58 25.10 -8.84
CA LEU A 84 -17.66 24.63 -7.45
C LEU A 84 -19.02 24.92 -6.80
N GLY A 85 -19.81 25.88 -7.32
CA GLY A 85 -21.09 26.31 -6.74
C GLY A 85 -22.30 25.53 -7.25
N GLU A 86 -22.18 24.82 -8.38
CA GLU A 86 -23.31 24.08 -8.94
C GLU A 86 -23.82 22.97 -8.01
N PRO A 87 -25.15 22.89 -7.76
CA PRO A 87 -25.78 21.84 -6.95
C PRO A 87 -25.95 20.54 -7.74
N THR A 88 -24.97 20.20 -8.59
CA THR A 88 -24.95 18.97 -9.39
C THR A 88 -24.10 17.90 -8.72
N ALA A 89 -24.30 16.63 -9.11
CA ALA A 89 -23.45 15.53 -8.64
C ALA A 89 -21.97 15.74 -9.03
N ALA A 90 -21.74 16.32 -10.22
CA ALA A 90 -20.41 16.71 -10.69
C ALA A 90 -19.79 17.81 -9.81
N GLY A 91 -20.53 18.89 -9.53
CA GLY A 91 -20.07 19.96 -8.62
C GLY A 91 -19.76 19.44 -7.21
N LYS A 92 -20.60 18.52 -6.68
CA LYS A 92 -20.32 17.84 -5.40
C LYS A 92 -19.02 17.04 -5.45
N ALA A 93 -18.78 16.29 -6.52
CA ALA A 93 -17.56 15.51 -6.70
C ALA A 93 -16.32 16.42 -6.72
N LEU A 94 -16.38 17.56 -7.43
CA LEU A 94 -15.29 18.53 -7.47
C LEU A 94 -15.02 19.16 -6.10
N ARG A 95 -16.06 19.55 -5.36
CA ARG A 95 -15.90 20.05 -3.98
C ARG A 95 -15.24 19.02 -3.08
N MET A 96 -15.68 17.75 -3.13
CA MET A 96 -15.08 16.68 -2.33
C MET A 96 -13.63 16.40 -2.73
N ALA A 97 -13.30 16.43 -4.02
CA ALA A 97 -11.94 16.26 -4.52
C ALA A 97 -11.02 17.40 -4.04
N LEU A 98 -11.50 18.64 -4.06
CA LEU A 98 -10.76 19.80 -3.55
C LEU A 98 -10.51 19.66 -2.04
N ILE A 99 -11.54 19.30 -1.26
CA ILE A 99 -11.41 19.06 0.18
C ILE A 99 -10.38 17.95 0.45
N ALA A 100 -10.43 16.84 -0.29
CA ALA A 100 -9.46 15.75 -0.14
C ALA A 100 -8.02 16.19 -0.44
N LYS A 101 -7.82 17.02 -1.47
CA LYS A 101 -6.50 17.59 -1.81
C LYS A 101 -6.00 18.56 -0.73
N LEU A 102 -6.86 19.43 -0.22
CA LEU A 102 -6.52 20.35 0.87
C LEU A 102 -6.18 19.58 2.15
N ALA A 103 -6.99 18.60 2.54
CA ALA A 103 -6.69 17.73 3.68
C ALA A 103 -5.35 17.00 3.52
N SER A 104 -5.07 16.49 2.31
CA SER A 104 -3.78 15.84 2.02
C SER A 104 -2.60 16.82 2.11
N ALA A 105 -2.79 18.07 1.69
CA ALA A 105 -1.79 19.11 1.80
C ALA A 105 -1.57 19.55 3.25
N GLU A 106 -2.63 19.69 4.05
CA GLU A 106 -2.54 20.02 5.48
C GLU A 106 -1.81 18.94 6.27
N ILE A 107 -2.10 17.66 5.99
CA ILE A 107 -1.39 16.52 6.60
C ILE A 107 0.09 16.47 6.15
N GLY A 108 0.41 16.96 4.95
CA GLY A 108 1.76 16.96 4.38
C GLY A 108 2.57 18.26 4.60
N SER A 109 1.99 19.31 5.18
CA SER A 109 2.61 20.65 5.29
C SER A 109 3.48 20.86 6.54
N GLU A 110 3.81 19.80 7.29
CA GLU A 110 4.77 19.83 8.40
C GLU A 110 6.00 18.95 8.15
N VAL A 111 6.60 18.91 6.94
CA VAL A 111 7.96 18.36 6.81
C VAL A 111 8.79 19.08 5.74
N VAL A 112 9.21 20.32 6.03
CA VAL A 112 10.55 20.78 5.63
C VAL A 112 11.47 20.52 6.81
N ALA A 113 11.81 19.25 7.02
CA ALA A 113 12.90 18.81 7.88
C ALA A 113 13.20 17.34 7.57
N GLU A 114 14.20 17.08 6.71
CA GLU A 114 14.91 15.80 6.76
C GLU A 114 15.87 15.76 7.96
N PRO A 115 16.32 14.60 8.46
CA PRO A 115 15.71 13.26 8.38
C PRO A 115 15.70 12.58 9.77
N ILE A 116 14.55 12.03 10.18
CA ILE A 116 14.56 10.92 11.16
C ILE A 116 13.71 9.79 10.60
N LYS A 117 14.39 8.65 10.42
CA LYS A 117 13.85 7.37 10.00
C LYS A 117 12.62 6.98 10.83
N ALA A 118 11.44 7.26 10.31
CA ALA A 118 10.22 6.58 10.66
C ALA A 118 9.38 6.46 9.39
N SER A 119 9.77 5.50 8.55
CA SER A 119 8.91 5.02 7.47
C SER A 119 7.68 4.38 8.09
N ALA A 120 6.69 5.20 8.45
CA ALA A 120 5.30 4.77 8.48
C ALA A 120 4.85 4.77 7.02
N ALA A 121 5.14 3.67 6.33
CA ALA A 121 4.76 3.47 4.95
C ALA A 121 3.25 3.61 4.82
N GLN A 122 2.82 4.75 4.29
CA GLN A 122 1.51 4.99 3.71
C GLN A 122 1.36 4.02 2.51
N GLY A 123 1.01 2.77 2.80
CA GLY A 123 1.01 1.68 1.83
C GLY A 123 1.02 0.27 2.44
N ASP A 124 1.15 0.14 3.77
CA ASP A 124 1.19 -1.18 4.39
C ASP A 124 -0.14 -1.92 4.27
N THR A 125 -0.11 -2.97 3.44
CA THR A 125 -1.23 -3.88 3.25
C THR A 125 -1.57 -4.55 4.58
N LEU A 126 -2.81 -4.40 5.03
CA LEU A 126 -3.32 -5.04 6.23
C LEU A 126 -3.63 -6.51 5.95
N MET A 127 -2.94 -7.39 6.66
CA MET A 127 -3.05 -8.83 6.55
C MET A 127 -3.91 -9.41 7.68
N THR A 128 -4.58 -10.52 7.39
CA THR A 128 -5.25 -11.32 8.42
C THR A 128 -4.24 -12.14 9.22
N THR A 129 -4.65 -12.60 10.40
CA THR A 129 -3.83 -13.52 11.22
C THR A 129 -3.49 -14.84 10.50
N ALA A 130 -4.37 -15.30 9.62
CA ALA A 130 -4.14 -16.50 8.82
C ALA A 130 -3.04 -16.27 7.77
N GLU A 131 -3.08 -15.14 7.06
CA GLU A 131 -2.06 -14.82 6.06
C GLU A 131 -0.70 -14.52 6.71
N ALA A 132 -0.69 -13.87 7.88
CA ALA A 132 0.52 -13.66 8.66
C ALA A 132 1.14 -14.99 9.13
N ALA A 133 0.31 -15.94 9.55
CA ALA A 133 0.77 -17.28 9.95
C ALA A 133 1.44 -18.03 8.79
N THR A 134 0.84 -17.96 7.59
CA THR A 134 1.42 -18.54 6.38
C THR A 134 2.75 -17.90 6.03
N LYS A 135 2.87 -16.56 6.10
CA LYS A 135 4.14 -15.86 5.82
C LYS A 135 5.25 -16.16 6.83
N LEU A 136 4.89 -16.38 8.09
CA LEU A 136 5.84 -16.66 9.17
C LEU A 136 6.19 -18.15 9.30
N GLU A 137 5.49 -19.03 8.57
CA GLU A 137 5.56 -20.50 8.72
C GLU A 137 5.33 -20.96 10.17
N VAL A 138 4.41 -20.30 10.87
CA VAL A 138 4.05 -20.60 12.27
C VAL A 138 2.56 -20.85 12.42
N SER A 139 2.17 -21.39 13.56
CA SER A 139 0.76 -21.63 13.86
C SER A 139 0.00 -20.31 14.10
N ARG A 140 -1.29 -20.28 13.73
CA ARG A 140 -2.17 -19.12 13.98
C ARG A 140 -2.24 -18.70 15.46
N PRO A 141 -2.29 -19.62 16.45
CA PRO A 141 -2.24 -19.26 17.86
C PRO A 141 -0.95 -18.55 18.24
N TYR A 142 0.17 -18.98 17.66
CA TYR A 142 1.46 -18.35 17.90
C TYR A 142 1.50 -16.91 17.35
N VAL A 143 0.89 -16.65 16.19
CA VAL A 143 0.71 -15.28 15.69
C VAL A 143 -0.15 -14.44 16.65
N SER A 144 -1.24 -15.00 17.20
CA SER A 144 -2.05 -14.29 18.20
C SER A 144 -1.23 -13.92 19.43
N MET A 145 -0.44 -14.86 19.94
CA MET A 145 0.47 -14.62 21.06
C MET A 145 1.50 -13.52 20.73
N LEU A 146 2.05 -13.49 19.52
CA LEU A 146 2.98 -12.44 19.09
C LEU A 146 2.30 -11.06 18.99
N CYS A 147 1.04 -11.01 18.59
CA CYS A 147 0.22 -9.81 18.63
C CYS A 147 -0.03 -9.33 20.06
N ASP A 148 -0.39 -10.25 20.97
CA ASP A 148 -0.62 -9.93 22.39
C ASP A 148 0.66 -9.45 23.08
N ALA A 149 1.81 -10.01 22.68
CA ALA A 149 3.13 -9.60 23.15
C ALA A 149 3.64 -8.29 22.50
N GLY A 150 2.89 -7.69 21.58
CA GLY A 150 3.27 -6.46 20.88
C GLY A 150 4.46 -6.61 19.90
N LYS A 151 4.88 -7.85 19.60
CA LYS A 151 6.05 -8.12 18.75
C LYS A 151 5.80 -7.91 17.26
N LEU A 152 4.52 -7.88 16.85
CA LEU A 152 4.08 -7.62 15.48
C LEU A 152 3.56 -6.20 15.28
N GLY A 153 3.95 -5.27 16.16
CA GLY A 153 3.59 -3.86 16.10
C GLY A 153 2.12 -3.60 16.41
N GLU A 154 1.61 -2.49 15.86
CA GLU A 154 0.23 -2.05 16.05
C GLU A 154 -0.76 -2.96 15.31
N VAL A 155 -1.68 -3.57 16.06
CA VAL A 155 -2.72 -4.45 15.53
C VAL A 155 -4.04 -3.69 15.51
N VAL A 156 -4.61 -3.54 14.31
CA VAL A 156 -5.93 -2.92 14.13
C VAL A 156 -6.99 -3.99 14.33
N VAL A 157 -7.94 -3.76 15.22
CA VAL A 157 -9.08 -4.66 15.42
C VAL A 157 -10.28 -4.08 14.69
N THR A 158 -10.85 -4.85 13.76
CA THR A 158 -12.10 -4.46 13.08
C THR A 158 -13.28 -4.50 14.03
N GLU A 159 -14.39 -3.83 13.72
CA GLU A 159 -15.64 -3.86 14.51
C GLU A 159 -16.13 -5.29 14.83
N GLY A 160 -15.85 -6.27 13.97
CA GLY A 160 -16.14 -7.70 14.18
C GLY A 160 -15.13 -8.48 15.03
N GLY A 161 -14.20 -7.81 15.73
CA GLY A 161 -13.21 -8.46 16.60
C GLY A 161 -12.05 -9.16 15.88
N HIS A 162 -11.95 -9.06 14.55
CA HIS A 162 -10.85 -9.64 13.80
C HIS A 162 -9.61 -8.75 13.83
N ARG A 163 -8.45 -9.36 14.07
CA ARG A 163 -7.15 -8.70 14.10
C ARG A 163 -6.59 -8.52 12.68
N ARG A 164 -6.10 -7.32 12.40
CA ARG A 164 -5.41 -6.91 11.17
C ARG A 164 -4.00 -6.46 11.51
N ILE A 165 -3.03 -7.06 10.84
CA ILE A 165 -1.60 -6.89 11.11
C ILE A 165 -0.98 -6.23 9.89
N ARG A 166 -0.10 -5.24 10.08
CA ARG A 166 0.63 -4.62 8.98
C ARG A 166 1.64 -5.60 8.37
N ALA A 167 1.66 -5.72 7.05
CA ALA A 167 2.61 -6.59 6.35
C ALA A 167 4.08 -6.26 6.67
N SER A 168 4.42 -4.96 6.75
CA SER A 168 5.75 -4.48 7.12
C SER A 168 6.22 -4.98 8.48
N ALA A 169 5.33 -5.03 9.47
CA ALA A 169 5.67 -5.48 10.82
C ALA A 169 6.00 -6.99 10.85
N VAL A 170 5.31 -7.78 10.03
CA VAL A 170 5.61 -9.21 9.85
C VAL A 170 6.98 -9.40 9.20
N GLU A 171 7.29 -8.62 8.18
CA GLU A 171 8.57 -8.67 7.47
C GLU A 171 9.73 -8.19 8.37
N ALA A 172 9.52 -7.13 9.15
CA ALA A 172 10.48 -6.65 10.15
C ALA A 172 10.75 -7.72 11.22
N TYR A 173 9.72 -8.44 11.66
CA TYR A 173 9.86 -9.54 12.61
C TYR A 173 10.68 -10.70 12.02
N LEU A 174 10.44 -11.06 10.76
CA LEU A 174 11.26 -12.06 10.06
C LEU A 174 12.73 -11.63 9.97
N ALA A 175 12.98 -10.39 9.55
CA ALA A 175 14.33 -9.86 9.46
C ALA A 175 15.04 -9.85 10.83
N ALA A 176 14.34 -9.51 11.90
CA ALA A 176 14.88 -9.57 13.26
C ALA A 176 15.19 -11.01 13.70
N ARG A 177 14.30 -11.97 13.38
CA ARG A 177 14.49 -13.39 13.70
C ARG A 177 15.70 -13.98 12.97
N VAL A 178 15.89 -13.65 11.69
CA VAL A 178 17.05 -14.10 10.90
C VAL A 178 18.33 -13.55 11.52
N LYS A 179 18.39 -12.26 11.87
CA LYS A 179 19.54 -11.65 12.55
C LYS A 179 19.86 -12.28 13.90
N GLN A 180 18.86 -12.77 14.63
CA GLN A 180 19.09 -13.48 15.89
C GLN A 180 19.66 -14.89 15.68
N SER A 181 19.35 -15.52 14.54
CA SER A 181 19.93 -16.81 14.17
C SER A 181 21.30 -16.70 13.48
N GLU A 182 21.60 -15.57 12.85
CA GLU A 182 22.90 -15.27 12.24
C GLU A 182 23.96 -15.12 13.34
N GLY A 183 24.63 -16.23 13.68
CA GLY A 183 25.70 -16.27 14.69
C GLY A 183 25.35 -17.02 15.98
N ALA A 184 24.12 -17.53 16.09
CA ALA A 184 23.80 -18.48 17.15
C ALA A 184 24.50 -19.82 16.85
N PRO A 185 25.23 -20.43 17.81
CA PRO A 185 25.74 -21.78 17.66
C PRO A 185 24.58 -22.70 17.33
N SER A 186 24.78 -23.66 16.42
CA SER A 186 23.74 -24.64 16.19
C SER A 186 23.38 -25.31 17.52
N PRO A 187 22.12 -25.70 17.76
CA PRO A 187 21.72 -26.35 19.02
C PRO A 187 22.60 -27.56 19.38
N ARG A 188 23.18 -28.19 18.35
CA ARG A 188 24.13 -29.29 18.48
C ARG A 188 25.51 -28.85 18.95
N GLU A 189 26.09 -27.81 18.34
CA GLU A 189 27.37 -27.23 18.77
C GLU A 189 27.27 -26.71 20.20
N ALA A 190 26.19 -26.00 20.54
CA ALA A 190 25.94 -25.56 21.91
C ALA A 190 25.86 -26.74 22.91
N GLY A 191 25.29 -27.87 22.50
CA GLY A 191 25.23 -29.08 23.32
C GLY A 191 26.59 -29.77 23.49
N VAL A 192 27.45 -29.74 22.46
CA VAL A 192 28.83 -30.23 22.55
C VAL A 192 29.65 -29.35 23.49
N ASP A 193 29.56 -28.02 23.34
CA ASP A 193 30.25 -27.07 24.22
C ASP A 193 29.79 -27.18 25.68
N ALA A 194 28.50 -27.49 25.90
CA ALA A 194 27.94 -27.74 27.23
C ALA A 194 28.30 -29.12 27.81
N GLY A 195 29.04 -29.96 27.07
CA GLY A 195 29.40 -31.31 27.50
C GLY A 195 28.20 -32.26 27.63
N LEU A 196 27.10 -31.98 26.92
CA LEU A 196 25.85 -32.75 27.02
C LEU A 196 25.91 -34.11 26.31
N TYR A 197 26.96 -34.35 25.52
CA TYR A 197 27.15 -35.57 24.76
C TYR A 197 28.41 -36.33 25.19
N ASP A 198 28.22 -37.55 25.71
CA ASP A 198 29.30 -38.43 26.14
C ASP A 198 30.09 -39.05 24.96
N HIS A 199 29.51 -39.03 23.77
CA HIS A 199 30.02 -39.75 22.61
C HIS A 199 30.16 -38.84 21.39
N PRO A 200 31.27 -38.98 20.63
CA PRO A 200 31.49 -38.20 19.41
C PRO A 200 30.55 -38.62 18.28
N GLU A 201 30.46 -37.76 17.26
CA GLU A 201 29.73 -38.07 16.02
C GLU A 201 30.15 -39.42 15.44
N GLY A 202 29.18 -40.24 15.03
CA GLY A 202 29.44 -41.56 14.44
C GLY A 202 29.73 -42.69 15.43
N HIS A 203 29.73 -42.44 16.75
CA HIS A 203 29.86 -43.50 17.76
C HIS A 203 28.74 -44.55 17.65
N PHE A 204 27.52 -44.11 17.35
CA PHE A 204 26.40 -45.01 17.09
C PHE A 204 26.18 -45.13 15.58
N GLN A 205 26.61 -46.26 15.02
CA GLN A 205 26.29 -46.61 13.65
C GLN A 205 24.87 -47.18 13.59
N ASN A 206 24.01 -46.54 12.80
CA ASN A 206 22.69 -47.09 12.49
C ASN A 206 22.87 -48.40 11.72
N LYS A 207 22.75 -49.54 12.41
CA LYS A 207 22.50 -50.82 11.75
C LYS A 207 21.11 -50.76 11.14
N ILE A 208 21.02 -50.22 9.93
CA ILE A 208 19.89 -50.50 9.06
C ILE A 208 19.91 -52.01 8.89
N ARG A 209 18.91 -52.70 9.45
CA ARG A 209 18.74 -54.14 9.22
C ARG A 209 18.66 -54.29 7.71
N GLY A 210 19.74 -54.79 7.11
CA GLY A 210 19.79 -55.12 5.69
C GLY A 210 18.56 -55.95 5.35
N ALA A 211 18.02 -55.71 4.16
CA ALA A 211 16.81 -56.32 3.65
C ALA A 211 16.97 -57.83 3.36
N GLU A 212 17.47 -58.61 4.31
CA GLU A 212 17.49 -60.07 4.25
C GLU A 212 16.91 -60.70 5.52
N ALA A 213 16.04 -61.68 5.27
CA ALA A 213 15.40 -62.60 6.20
C ALA A 213 14.28 -62.04 7.11
N VAL A 214 13.15 -61.65 6.49
CA VAL A 214 11.84 -61.84 7.12
C VAL A 214 11.58 -63.36 7.22
N LYS A 215 11.86 -63.96 8.38
CA LYS A 215 11.30 -65.28 8.72
C LYS A 215 9.82 -65.10 9.06
N PRO A 216 8.90 -65.92 8.53
CA PRO A 216 7.48 -65.78 8.82
C PRO A 216 7.22 -66.18 10.27
N VAL A 217 6.78 -65.22 11.09
CA VAL A 217 6.30 -65.49 12.44
C VAL A 217 4.98 -66.23 12.32
N LYS A 218 4.93 -67.49 12.80
CA LYS A 218 3.70 -68.26 12.96
C LYS A 218 2.70 -67.47 13.81
N ALA A 219 1.49 -67.31 13.30
CA ALA A 219 0.39 -66.68 14.01
C ALA A 219 0.09 -67.41 15.32
N SER A 220 0.34 -66.76 16.46
CA SER A 220 -0.11 -67.23 17.76
C SER A 220 -1.60 -66.92 17.94
N ALA A 221 -2.38 -67.98 18.13
CA ALA A 221 -3.82 -67.97 18.25
C ALA A 221 -4.35 -67.35 19.55
N ALA A 222 -5.62 -66.92 19.45
CA ALA A 222 -6.63 -66.84 20.51
C ALA A 222 -6.45 -65.79 21.63
N ARG A 223 -7.08 -64.63 21.39
CA ARG A 223 -7.46 -63.65 22.42
C ARG A 223 -8.70 -64.20 23.15
N THR A 224 -8.54 -64.68 24.37
CA THR A 224 -9.63 -65.19 25.23
C THR A 224 -10.66 -64.10 25.55
N ALA A 225 -11.94 -64.47 25.40
CA ALA A 225 -13.11 -63.62 25.63
C ALA A 225 -13.28 -63.19 27.11
N ARG A 226 -13.69 -61.93 27.32
CA ARG A 226 -14.12 -61.40 28.63
C ARG A 226 -15.51 -61.95 28.96
N LYS A 227 -15.70 -62.49 30.18
CA LYS A 227 -17.02 -62.82 30.75
C LYS A 227 -17.77 -61.55 31.17
N PRO A 228 -19.10 -61.46 30.96
CA PRO A 228 -19.92 -60.41 31.55
C PRO A 228 -20.20 -60.71 33.03
N ARG A 229 -20.20 -59.67 33.87
CA ARG A 229 -20.63 -59.73 35.27
C ARG A 229 -22.17 -59.71 35.31
N SER A 230 -22.74 -60.66 36.05
CA SER A 230 -24.11 -60.63 36.59
C SER A 230 -24.19 -59.68 37.78
#